data_AF-A0A5N7MEZ6-F1
#
_entry.id   AF-A0A5N7MEZ6-F1
#
_cell.length_a   1.000
_cell.length_b   1.000
_cell.length_c   1.000
_cell.angle_alpha   90.00
_cell.angle_beta   90.00
_cell.angle_gamma   90.00
#
_symmetry.space_group_name_H-M   'P 1'
#
loop_
_entity.id
_entity.type
_entity.pdbx_description
1 polymer ?
#
loop_
_entity_poly.entity_id
_entity_poly.type
_entity_poly.pdbx_seq_one_letter_code
_entity_poly.pdbx_strand_id
1 'polypeptide(L)' 'MAQFPIMKSLANIAVMQVDGEYRIRIEDESGDAAVYRALSDQVADLADMLDDLLGDESDEAAAG' A
#
# COMPACT_ATOMS: atom_id res chain seq x y z
N MET A 1 -18.45 -17.43 4.12
CA MET A 1 -17.58 -16.26 4.31
C MET A 1 -17.43 -15.60 2.95
N ALA A 2 -18.02 -14.43 2.73
CA ALA A 2 -17.88 -13.73 1.45
C ALA A 2 -16.52 -13.03 1.44
N GLN A 3 -15.59 -13.53 0.63
CA GLN A 3 -14.39 -12.80 0.27
C GLN A 3 -14.82 -11.78 -0.78
N PHE A 4 -15.06 -10.55 -0.35
CA PHE A 4 -15.21 -9.45 -1.29
C PHE A 4 -13.84 -9.17 -1.90
N PRO A 5 -13.64 -9.31 -3.22
CA PRO A 5 -12.47 -8.72 -3.84
C PRO A 5 -12.63 -7.22 -3.63
N ILE A 6 -11.84 -6.64 -2.72
CA ILE A 6 -11.72 -5.19 -2.61
C ILE A 6 -10.92 -4.76 -3.85
N MET A 7 -11.59 -4.66 -4.99
CA MET A 7 -11.10 -3.89 -6.13
C MET A 7 -11.44 -2.43 -5.88
N LYS A 8 -10.80 -1.83 -4.87
CA LYS A 8 -10.78 -0.37 -4.74
C LYS A 8 -9.51 0.11 -5.43
N SER A 9 -9.66 1.01 -6.39
CA SER A 9 -8.51 1.76 -6.92
C SER A 9 -7.97 2.61 -5.78
N LEU A 10 -6.71 2.37 -5.44
CA LEU A 10 -6.03 3.06 -4.34
C LEU A 10 -5.37 4.31 -4.90
N ALA A 11 -5.68 5.46 -4.31
CA ALA A 11 -5.06 6.72 -4.70
C ALA A 11 -3.76 6.96 -3.95
N ASN A 12 -3.69 6.57 -2.67
CA ASN A 12 -2.52 6.79 -1.84
C ASN A 12 -2.39 5.73 -0.74
N ILE A 13 -1.15 5.29 -0.51
CA ILE A 13 -0.77 4.51 0.65
C ILE A 13 0.35 5.25 1.36
N ALA A 14 0.17 5.51 2.65
CA ALA A 14 1.15 6.20 3.48
C ALA A 14 1.44 5.42 4.76
N VAL A 15 2.72 5.26 5.07
CA VAL A 15 3.19 4.68 6.35
C VAL A 15 3.68 5.80 7.24
N MET A 16 3.19 5.83 8.47
CA MET A 16 3.57 6.82 9.49
C MET A 16 3.93 6.11 10.78
N GLN A 17 4.89 6.66 11.52
CA GLN A 17 5.18 6.22 12.89
C GLN A 17 4.65 7.28 13.87
N VAL A 18 3.77 6.86 14.78
CA VAL A 18 3.14 7.75 15.78
C VAL A 18 3.19 7.05 17.14
N ASP A 19 3.74 7.72 18.15
CA ASP A 19 3.89 7.18 19.51
C ASP A 19 4.62 5.82 19.58
N GLY A 20 5.54 5.58 18.65
CA GLY A 20 6.27 4.31 18.54
C GLY A 20 5.50 3.18 17.86
N GLU A 21 4.23 3.40 17.46
CA GLU A 21 3.43 2.46 16.68
C GLU A 21 3.46 2.83 15.19
N TYR A 22 3.51 1.83 14.31
CA TYR A 22 3.32 2.08 12.89
C TYR A 22 1.83 2.16 12.54
N ARG A 23 1.50 3.09 11.65
CA ARG A 23 0.16 3.28 11.11
C ARG A 23 0.22 3.33 9.59
N ILE A 24 -0.62 2.53 8.95
CA ILE A 24 -0.78 2.48 7.50
C ILE A 24 -2.10 3.19 7.19
N ARG A 25 -2.03 4.27 6.43
CA ARG A 25 -3.18 4.97 5.87
C ARG A 25 -3.36 4.55 4.42
N ILE A 26 -4.55 4.08 4.09
CA ILE A 26 -4.95 3.72 2.73
C ILE A 26 -6.10 4.65 2.34
N GLU A 27 -5.92 5.39 1.25
CA GLU A 27 -6.91 6.31 0.70
C GLU A 27 -7.30 5.86 -0.71
N ASP A 28 -8.60 5.80 -0.97
CA ASP A 28 -9.12 5.51 -2.31
C ASP A 28 -9.32 6.79 -3.14
N GLU A 29 -9.66 6.62 -4.43
CA GLU A 29 -9.86 7.75 -5.35
C GLU A 29 -11.02 8.67 -4.99
N SER A 30 -11.97 8.21 -4.15
CA SER A 30 -13.02 9.08 -3.62
C SER A 30 -12.55 9.96 -2.45
N GLY A 31 -11.32 9.76 -1.98
CA GLY A 31 -10.75 10.42 -0.80
C GLY A 31 -11.16 9.77 0.51
N ASP A 32 -11.83 8.61 0.48
CA ASP A 32 -12.13 7.85 1.68
C ASP A 32 -10.85 7.15 2.17
N ALA A 33 -10.49 7.43 3.44
CA ALA A 33 -9.29 6.91 4.04
C ALA A 33 -9.58 5.99 5.23
N ALA A 34 -8.86 4.86 5.28
CA ALA A 34 -8.80 3.96 6.43
C ALA A 34 -7.39 3.98 7.04
N VAL A 35 -7.31 3.85 8.36
CA VAL A 35 -6.03 3.81 9.09
C VAL A 35 -5.95 2.54 9.92
N TYR A 36 -4.87 1.79 9.72
CA TYR A 36 -4.60 0.53 10.40
C TYR A 36 -3.33 0.66 11.24
N ARG A 37 -3.32 0.02 12.42
CA ARG A 37 -2.08 -0.18 13.17
C ARG A 37 -1.33 -1.36 12.59
N ALA A 38 0.00 -1.25 12.56
CA ALA A 38 0.88 -2.29 12.05
C ALA A 38 2.09 -2.46 12.95
N LEU A 39 2.66 -3.65 12.89
CA LEU A 39 3.99 -3.95 13.42
C LEU A 39 5.05 -3.64 12.35
N SER A 40 6.32 -3.56 12.77
CA SER A 40 7.43 -3.20 11.88
C SER A 40 7.67 -4.20 10.76
N ASP A 41 7.53 -5.50 11.07
CA ASP A 41 7.60 -6.60 10.11
C ASP A 41 6.50 -6.49 9.06
N GLN A 42 5.26 -6.20 9.47
CA GLN A 42 4.14 -6.01 8.55
C GLN A 42 4.30 -4.79 7.64
N VAL A 43 4.99 -3.75 8.10
CA VAL A 43 5.33 -2.58 7.27
C VAL A 43 6.39 -2.95 6.25
N ALA A 44 7.40 -3.75 6.61
CA ALA A 44 8.41 -4.22 5.69
C ALA A 44 7.79 -5.12 4.61
N ASP A 45 6.95 -6.08 5.00
CA ASP A 45 6.23 -6.95 4.06
C ASP A 45 5.36 -6.13 3.08
N LEU A 46 4.71 -5.05 3.56
CA LEU A 46 3.95 -4.16 2.69
C LEU A 46 4.84 -3.40 1.71
N ALA A 47 6.02 -2.93 2.13
CA ALA A 47 6.95 -2.24 1.25
C ALA A 47 7.43 -3.17 0.13
N ASP A 48 7.83 -4.40 0.46
CA ASP A 48 8.27 -5.39 -0.52
C ASP A 48 7.15 -5.71 -1.54
N MET A 49 5.91 -5.87 -1.09
CA MET A 49 4.76 -6.09 -1.98
C MET A 49 4.48 -4.88 -2.89
N LEU A 50 4.67 -3.65 -2.40
CA LEU A 50 4.48 -2.45 -3.21
C LEU A 50 5.61 -2.29 -4.23
N ASP A 51 6.84 -2.61 -3.86
CA ASP A 51 7.98 -2.60 -4.77
C ASP A 51 7.80 -3.65 -5.88
N ASP A 52 7.33 -4.85 -5.56
CA ASP A 52 7.00 -5.87 -6.56
C ASP A 52 5.86 -5.42 -7.49
N LEU A 53 4.83 -4.77 -6.94
CA LEU A 53 3.68 -4.30 -7.71
C LEU A 53 4.01 -3.12 -8.64
N LEU A 54 4.82 -2.18 -8.16
CA LEU A 54 5.21 -0.96 -8.90
C LEU A 54 6.45 -1.19 -9.78
N GLY A 55 7.26 -2.20 -9.45
CA GLY A 55 8.47 -2.57 -10.20
C GLY A 55 8.17 -3.05 -11.61
N ASP A 56 7.04 -3.73 -11.82
CA ASP A 56 6.64 -4.28 -13.14
C ASP A 56 6.23 -3.18 -14.15
N GLU A 57 5.97 -1.93 -13.70
CA GLU A 57 5.71 -0.78 -14.59
C GLU A 57 7.00 -0.08 -15.07
N SER A 58 8.18 -0.44 -14.56
CA SER A 58 9.42 0.31 -14.77
C SER A 58 10.35 -0.25 -15.86
N ASP A 59 10.07 -1.41 -16.47
CA ASP A 59 11.04 -2.14 -17.30
C ASP A 59 10.79 -2.12 -18.83
N GLU A 60 9.83 -1.38 -19.38
CA GLU A 60 9.56 -1.37 -20.84
C GLU A 60 9.68 0.01 -21.53
N ALA A 61 10.54 0.91 -21.04
CA ALA A 61 10.77 2.23 -21.68
C ALA A 61 12.22 2.55 -22.07
N ALA A 62 13.11 1.55 -22.14
CA ALA A 62 14.49 1.76 -22.60
C ALA A 62 15.04 0.60 -23.44
N ALA A 63 14.33 0.20 -24.49
CA ALA A 63 14.89 -0.61 -25.57
C ALA A 63 14.35 -0.17 -26.94
N GLY A 64 15.15 0.58 -27.70
CA GLY A 64 14.98 0.78 -29.14
C GLY A 64 15.09 2.21 -29.62
#